data_AF-A0A1F3CCD2-F1
#
_entry.id   AF-A0A1F3CCD2-F1
#
_cell.length_a   1.000
_cell.length_b   1.000
_cell.length_c   1.000
_cell.angle_alpha   90.00
_cell.angle_beta   90.00
_cell.angle_gamma   90.00
#
_symmetry.space_group_name_H-M   'P 1'
#
loop_
_entity.id
_entity.type
_entity.pdbx_description
1 polymer ?
#
loop_
_entity_poly.entity_id
_entity_poly.type
_entity_poly.pdbx_seq_one_letter_code
_entity_poly.pdbx_strand_id
1 'polypeptide(L)'
;MILPDNKVESYIDVNDSVDFFIDAFEKRFGEVEEQNGVYNWSDVEIDSIGKNLKIKLLHGIWITKKNEITFSPISPEKVKKLKSNEKRGVRIRVFLKDGKDALISKANEIILMQIIETLLNNPTNTQNE
;
A
#
# COMPACT_ATOMS: atom_id res chain seq x y z
N MET A 1 27.71 0.32 7.89
CA MET A 1 26.57 0.98 8.56
C MET A 1 25.32 0.44 7.91
N ILE A 2 24.57 -0.43 8.60
CA ILE A 2 23.30 -0.96 8.09
C ILE A 2 22.28 0.14 8.39
N LEU A 3 21.84 0.87 7.37
CA LEU A 3 20.73 1.80 7.53
C LEU A 3 19.49 0.97 7.90
N PRO A 4 18.73 1.36 8.96
CA PRO A 4 17.47 0.71 9.25
C PRO A 4 16.57 0.79 8.01
N ASP A 5 15.78 -0.26 7.77
CA ASP A 5 14.82 -0.25 6.68
C ASP A 5 13.73 0.78 7.01
N ASN A 6 13.91 2.02 6.54
CA ASN A 6 13.13 3.21 6.93
C ASN A 6 11.79 3.27 6.18
N LYS A 7 11.12 2.13 6.07
CA LYS A 7 9.84 1.96 5.38
C LYS A 7 8.99 0.96 6.14
N VAL A 8 7.70 1.26 6.22
CA VAL A 8 6.70 0.26 6.62
C VAL A 8 6.10 -0.30 5.35
N GLU A 9 6.14 -1.62 5.21
CA GLU A 9 5.57 -2.31 4.07
C GLU A 9 4.53 -3.32 4.54
N SER A 10 3.38 -3.28 3.89
CA SER A 10 2.35 -4.30 4.05
C SER A 10 2.09 -4.98 2.71
N TYR A 11 1.82 -6.28 2.78
CA TYR A 11 1.66 -7.18 1.66
C TYR A 11 0.32 -7.88 1.78
N ILE A 12 -0.53 -7.68 0.78
CA ILE A 12 -1.92 -8.14 0.84
C ILE A 12 -2.22 -8.89 -0.46
N ASP A 13 -2.60 -10.16 -0.33
CA ASP A 13 -3.15 -10.95 -1.43
C ASP A 13 -4.55 -10.43 -1.74
N VAL A 14 -4.84 -10.12 -3.01
CA VAL A 14 -6.18 -9.67 -3.43
C VAL A 14 -6.73 -10.63 -4.47
N ASN A 15 -7.93 -11.17 -4.23
CA ASN A 15 -8.54 -12.15 -5.12
C ASN A 15 -9.19 -11.47 -6.33
N ASP A 16 -10.01 -10.44 -6.10
CA ASP A 16 -10.94 -9.97 -7.14
C ASP A 16 -10.75 -8.50 -7.54
N SER A 17 -10.55 -7.57 -6.59
CA SER A 17 -10.33 -6.16 -6.94
C SER A 17 -9.45 -5.41 -5.93
N VAL A 18 -8.60 -4.52 -6.46
CA VAL A 18 -7.81 -3.55 -5.71
C VAL A 18 -8.57 -2.24 -5.48
N ASP A 19 -9.72 -2.04 -6.14
CA ASP A 19 -10.48 -0.80 -6.13
C ASP A 19 -10.87 -0.41 -4.71
N PHE A 20 -11.25 -1.39 -3.88
CA PHE A 20 -11.54 -1.16 -2.46
C PHE A 20 -10.38 -0.50 -1.70
N PHE A 21 -9.14 -0.90 -2.00
CA PHE A 21 -7.95 -0.33 -1.37
C PHE A 21 -7.71 1.09 -1.90
N ILE A 22 -7.90 1.31 -3.19
CA ILE A 22 -7.74 2.63 -3.80
C ILE A 22 -8.77 3.58 -3.19
N ASP A 23 -10.05 3.22 -3.21
CA ASP A 23 -11.16 3.99 -2.64
C ASP A 23 -10.92 4.34 -1.16
N ALA A 24 -10.44 3.39 -0.36
CA ALA A 24 -10.17 3.62 1.06
C ALA A 24 -9.04 4.65 1.28
N PHE A 25 -7.99 4.59 0.46
CA PHE A 25 -6.90 5.55 0.53
C PHE A 25 -7.29 6.91 -0.05
N GLU A 26 -8.06 6.95 -1.13
CA GLU A 26 -8.55 8.20 -1.72
C GLU A 26 -9.53 8.93 -0.80
N LYS A 27 -10.46 8.22 -0.15
CA LYS A 27 -11.34 8.79 0.88
C LYS A 27 -10.58 9.42 2.04
N ARG A 28 -9.41 8.87 2.39
CA ARG A 28 -8.63 9.31 3.55
C ARG A 28 -7.60 10.40 3.20
N PHE A 29 -6.98 10.30 2.02
CA PHE A 29 -5.80 11.10 1.66
C PHE A 29 -5.98 11.93 0.38
N GLY A 30 -7.15 11.86 -0.27
CA GLY A 30 -7.46 12.54 -1.52
C GLY A 30 -7.18 11.67 -2.75
N GLU A 31 -7.73 12.05 -3.90
CA GLU A 31 -7.55 11.34 -5.16
C GLU A 31 -6.13 11.50 -5.72
N VAL A 32 -5.62 10.45 -6.39
CA VAL A 32 -4.31 10.49 -7.06
C VAL A 32 -4.36 9.76 -8.39
N GLU A 33 -3.58 10.22 -9.36
CA GLU A 33 -3.47 9.53 -10.65
C GLU A 33 -2.75 8.17 -10.51
N GLU A 34 -3.32 7.15 -11.15
CA GLU A 34 -2.67 5.87 -11.36
C GLU A 34 -1.53 6.01 -12.37
N GLN A 35 -0.39 5.41 -12.06
CA GLN A 35 0.74 5.28 -12.99
C GLN A 35 1.27 3.85 -12.99
N ASN A 36 0.72 3.02 -13.88
CA ASN A 36 1.20 1.65 -14.12
C ASN A 36 1.19 0.74 -12.87
N GLY A 37 0.06 0.71 -12.19
CA GLY A 37 -0.22 -0.02 -10.97
C GLY A 37 0.26 0.72 -9.73
N VAL A 38 0.56 2.01 -9.81
CA VAL A 38 1.16 2.77 -8.72
C VAL A 38 0.33 4.01 -8.42
N TYR A 39 -0.03 4.16 -7.16
CA TYR A 39 -0.73 5.31 -6.60
C TYR A 39 0.19 5.96 -5.55
N ASN A 40 0.47 7.25 -5.69
CA ASN A 40 1.41 7.96 -4.81
C ASN A 40 0.72 9.14 -4.13
N TRP A 41 0.51 9.05 -2.82
CA TRP A 41 0.16 10.19 -1.99
C TRP A 41 1.42 10.79 -1.40
N SER A 42 1.54 12.11 -1.50
CA SER A 42 2.62 12.88 -0.90
C SER A 42 2.03 13.87 0.10
N ASP A 43 2.84 14.32 1.05
CA ASP A 43 2.43 15.30 2.05
C ASP A 43 1.30 14.83 2.97
N VAL A 44 1.20 13.51 3.17
CA VAL A 44 0.23 12.90 4.07
C VAL A 44 0.58 13.24 5.51
N GLU A 45 -0.41 13.64 6.28
CA GLU A 45 -0.31 13.85 7.72
C GLU A 45 -1.06 12.75 8.48
N ILE A 46 -0.41 12.19 9.49
CA ILE A 46 -1.05 11.26 10.44
C ILE A 46 -0.74 11.80 11.84
N ASP A 47 -1.78 12.22 12.57
CA ASP A 47 -1.70 12.92 13.86
C ASP A 47 -0.71 12.28 14.86
N SER A 48 -0.62 10.94 14.87
CA SER A 48 0.23 10.18 15.81
C SER A 48 1.65 9.89 15.33
N ILE A 49 2.01 10.29 14.10
CA ILE A 49 3.29 9.97 13.47
C ILE A 49 4.02 11.24 13.03
N GLY A 50 3.30 12.16 12.39
CA GLY A 50 3.86 13.43 11.91
C GLY A 50 3.37 13.83 10.53
N LYS A 51 3.91 14.95 10.07
CA LYS A 51 3.63 15.57 8.77
C LYS A 51 4.58 15.04 7.70
N ASN A 52 4.20 15.19 6.43
CA ASN A 52 5.03 14.92 5.26
C ASN A 52 5.38 13.43 5.06
N LEU A 53 4.39 12.55 5.21
CA LEU A 53 4.50 11.15 4.80
C LEU A 53 4.28 11.03 3.28
N LYS A 54 4.95 10.04 2.70
CA LYS A 54 4.70 9.53 1.35
C LYS A 54 4.12 8.14 1.47
N ILE A 55 2.96 7.93 0.88
CA ILE A 55 2.31 6.62 0.79
C ILE A 55 2.34 6.19 -0.66
N LYS A 56 2.79 4.96 -0.89
CA LYS A 56 2.81 4.34 -2.20
C LYS A 56 2.02 3.04 -2.14
N LEU A 57 0.89 2.99 -2.82
CA LEU A 57 0.14 1.76 -3.05
C LEU A 57 0.54 1.23 -4.42
N LEU A 58 1.03 -0.01 -4.45
CA LEU A 58 1.35 -0.69 -5.69
C LEU A 58 0.39 -1.86 -5.86
N HIS A 59 -0.40 -1.84 -6.92
CA HIS A 59 -1.09 -3.00 -7.45
C HIS A 59 -0.14 -3.76 -8.39
N GLY A 60 -0.13 -5.09 -8.28
CA GLY A 60 0.75 -5.89 -9.10
C GLY A 60 0.49 -7.37 -9.04
N ILE A 61 1.41 -8.12 -9.64
CA ILE A 61 1.41 -9.58 -9.64
C ILE A 61 2.57 -10.06 -8.76
N TRP A 62 2.22 -10.88 -7.76
CA TRP A 62 3.13 -11.75 -7.03
C TRP A 62 3.46 -12.95 -7.89
N ILE A 63 4.74 -13.18 -8.14
CA ILE A 63 5.22 -14.39 -8.81
C ILE A 63 6.02 -15.18 -7.80
N THR A 64 5.55 -16.38 -7.47
CA THR A 64 6.28 -17.32 -6.62
C THR A 64 7.06 -18.27 -7.52
N LYS A 65 8.39 -18.25 -7.41
CA LYS A 65 9.26 -19.17 -8.16
C LYS A 65 10.39 -19.63 -7.24
N LYS A 66 10.50 -20.95 -7.03
CA LYS A 66 11.59 -21.56 -6.25
C LYS A 66 11.83 -20.89 -4.87
N ASN A 67 10.76 -20.64 -4.11
CA ASN A 67 10.76 -19.94 -2.81
C ASN A 67 11.14 -18.45 -2.83
N GLU A 68 11.29 -17.84 -4.00
CA GLU A 68 11.38 -16.38 -4.14
C GLU A 68 10.03 -15.81 -4.54
N ILE A 69 9.63 -14.74 -3.84
CA ILE A 69 8.45 -13.95 -4.16
C ILE A 69 8.92 -12.65 -4.83
N THR A 70 8.53 -12.46 -6.08
CA THR A 70 8.78 -11.21 -6.81
C THR A 70 7.48 -10.45 -7.02
N PHE A 71 7.53 -9.13 -6.89
CA PHE A 71 6.39 -8.25 -7.11
C PHE A 71 6.63 -7.39 -8.34
N SER A 72 5.72 -7.47 -9.31
CA SER A 72 5.75 -6.63 -10.50
C SER A 72 4.53 -5.69 -10.50
N PRO A 73 4.72 -4.37 -10.31
CA PRO A 73 3.64 -3.40 -10.43
C PRO A 73 3.05 -3.43 -11.84
N ILE A 74 1.73 -3.49 -11.93
CA ILE A 74 1.00 -3.46 -13.19
C ILE A 74 -0.39 -2.88 -12.95
N SER A 75 -0.86 -2.08 -13.90
CA SER A 75 -2.20 -1.49 -13.82
C SER A 75 -3.28 -2.57 -13.70
N PRO A 76 -4.31 -2.39 -12.85
CA PRO A 76 -5.36 -3.38 -12.63
C PRO A 76 -6.02 -3.88 -13.91
N GLU A 77 -6.32 -2.97 -14.84
CA GLU A 77 -6.98 -3.25 -16.12
C GLU A 77 -6.15 -4.07 -17.11
N LYS A 78 -4.81 -4.10 -16.92
CA LYS A 78 -3.90 -4.87 -17.77
C LYS A 78 -3.82 -6.35 -17.34
N VAL A 79 -4.31 -6.70 -16.15
CA VAL A 79 -4.23 -8.08 -15.64
C VAL A 79 -5.41 -8.92 -16.13
N LYS A 80 -5.31 -9.47 -17.34
CA LYS A 80 -6.41 -10.25 -17.95
C LYS A 80 -6.47 -11.73 -17.52
N LYS A 81 -5.32 -12.37 -17.31
CA LYS A 81 -5.21 -13.78 -16.85
C LYS A 81 -3.94 -13.95 -16.04
N LEU A 82 -4.05 -14.67 -14.92
CA LEU A 82 -2.91 -15.07 -14.08
C LEU A 82 -2.44 -16.47 -14.45
N LYS A 83 -1.13 -16.71 -14.39
CA LYS A 83 -0.57 -18.07 -14.43
C LYS A 83 -0.77 -18.77 -13.09
N SER A 84 -0.57 -20.09 -13.07
CA SER A 84 -0.74 -20.92 -11.85
C SER A 84 0.19 -20.54 -10.69
N ASN A 85 1.32 -19.89 -10.99
CA ASN A 85 2.28 -19.42 -10.00
C ASN A 85 2.22 -17.90 -9.75
N GLU A 86 1.17 -17.25 -10.26
CA GLU A 86 0.94 -15.82 -10.15
C GLU A 86 -0.28 -15.55 -9.26
N LYS A 87 -0.17 -14.55 -8.40
CA LYS A 87 -1.29 -14.02 -7.62
C LYS A 87 -1.37 -12.51 -7.81
N ARG A 88 -2.56 -11.94 -7.78
CA ARG A 88 -2.70 -10.49 -7.63
C ARG A 88 -2.39 -10.10 -6.21
N GLY A 89 -1.87 -8.90 -6.03
CA GLY A 89 -1.78 -8.33 -4.71
C GLY A 89 -1.39 -6.88 -4.70
N VAL A 90 -1.46 -6.36 -3.49
CA VAL A 90 -1.20 -4.97 -3.18
C VAL A 90 -0.01 -4.92 -2.25
N ARG A 91 0.91 -4.02 -2.56
CA ARG A 91 2.02 -3.65 -1.70
C ARG A 91 1.84 -2.19 -1.30
N ILE A 92 1.62 -1.95 -0.02
CA ILE A 92 1.53 -0.58 0.52
C ILE A 92 2.88 -0.27 1.15
N ARG A 93 3.45 0.89 0.82
CA ARG A 93 4.69 1.37 1.39
C ARG A 93 4.51 2.77 1.95
N VAL A 94 4.98 2.99 3.17
CA VAL A 94 4.93 4.31 3.82
C VAL A 94 6.36 4.77 4.13
N PHE A 95 6.66 6.01 3.76
CA PHE A 95 7.97 6.65 3.92
C PHE A 95 7.81 8.08 4.44
N LEU A 96 8.90 8.67 4.96
CA LEU A 96 8.97 10.10 5.25
C LEU A 96 9.53 10.86 4.05
N LYS A 97 8.91 12.00 3.69
CA LYS A 97 9.11 12.73 2.41
C LYS A 97 10.55 13.12 2.14
N ASP A 98 11.34 13.40 3.18
CA ASP A 98 12.71 13.94 3.07
C ASP A 98 13.79 12.87 2.93
N GLY A 99 13.46 11.58 3.00
CA GLY A 99 14.36 10.48 2.63
C GLY A 99 15.69 10.37 3.40
N LYS A 100 15.97 11.26 4.35
CA LYS A 100 17.22 11.36 5.11
C LYS A 100 16.99 11.12 6.59
N ASP A 101 16.68 9.89 6.96
CA ASP A 101 16.54 9.49 8.36
C ASP A 101 15.37 10.13 9.08
N ALA A 102 14.25 9.43 9.04
CA ALA A 102 13.41 9.42 10.22
C ALA A 102 13.16 7.97 10.57
N LEU A 103 13.77 7.58 11.69
CA LEU A 103 13.57 6.33 12.38
C LEU A 103 12.06 6.19 12.63
N ILE A 104 11.36 5.46 11.76
CA ILE A 104 9.99 5.04 12.06
C ILE A 104 10.13 4.16 13.29
N SER A 105 9.69 4.66 14.43
CA SER A 105 9.73 3.90 15.68
C SER A 105 8.88 2.64 15.52
N LYS A 106 9.16 1.59 16.29
CA LYS A 106 8.31 0.40 16.29
C LYS A 106 6.84 0.72 16.59
N ALA A 107 6.59 1.77 17.38
CA ALA A 107 5.25 2.27 17.64
C ALA A 107 4.59 2.87 16.38
N ASN A 108 5.32 3.66 15.60
CA ASN A 108 4.80 4.21 14.34
C ASN A 108 4.52 3.10 13.32
N GLU A 109 5.34 2.06 13.26
CA GLU A 109 5.08 0.87 12.44
C GLU A 109 3.77 0.19 12.83
N ILE A 110 3.53 -0.02 14.13
CA ILE A 110 2.28 -0.60 14.64
C ILE A 110 1.09 0.28 14.26
N ILE A 111 1.17 1.60 14.45
CA ILE A 111 0.09 2.53 14.11
C ILE A 111 -0.21 2.49 12.61
N LEU A 112 0.82 2.48 11.75
CA LEU A 112 0.64 2.40 10.30
C LEU A 112 0.01 1.08 9.88
N MET A 113 0.45 -0.04 10.47
CA MET A 113 -0.16 -1.34 10.23
C MET A 113 -1.62 -1.36 10.67
N GLN A 114 -1.96 -0.78 11.82
CA GLN A 114 -3.34 -0.64 12.29
C GLN A 114 -4.20 0.23 11.36
N ILE A 115 -3.66 1.34 10.84
CA ILE A 115 -4.37 2.18 9.86
C ILE A 115 -4.64 1.36 8.59
N ILE A 116 -3.62 0.65 8.08
CA ILE A 116 -3.79 -0.23 6.92
C ILE A 116 -4.89 -1.25 7.24
N GLU A 117 -4.74 -2.06 8.30
CA GLU A 117 -5.73 -3.07 8.71
C GLU A 117 -7.14 -2.51 8.89
N THR A 118 -7.29 -1.31 9.44
CA THR A 118 -8.59 -0.66 9.62
C THR A 118 -9.21 -0.27 8.28
N LEU A 119 -8.39 0.24 7.35
CA LEU A 119 -8.82 0.50 5.97
C LEU A 119 -9.20 -0.80 5.25
N LEU A 120 -8.57 -1.94 5.60
CA LEU A 120 -8.88 -3.24 5.02
C LEU A 120 -10.16 -3.89 5.56
N ASN A 121 -10.39 -3.74 6.87
CA ASN A 121 -11.43 -4.47 7.60
C ASN A 121 -12.74 -3.69 7.76
N ASN A 122 -12.78 -2.42 7.35
CA ASN A 122 -14.01 -1.68 7.19
C ASN A 122 -14.43 -1.72 5.72
N PRO A 123 -15.11 -2.80 5.25
CA PRO A 123 -15.92 -2.65 4.05
C PRO A 123 -16.86 -1.49 4.36
N THR A 124 -16.93 -0.54 3.44
CA THR A 124 -17.77 0.63 3.60
C THR A 124 -19.15 0.13 4.03
N ASN A 125 -19.62 0.59 5.19
CA ASN A 125 -20.98 0.41 5.61
C ASN A 125 -21.81 1.24 4.61
N THR A 126 -22.08 0.66 3.43
CA THR A 126 -22.93 1.26 2.40
C THR A 126 -24.37 1.06 2.85
N GLN A 127 -24.75 1.73 3.92
CA GLN A 127 -26.13 2.00 4.29
C GLN A 127 -26.14 3.35 4.99
N ASN A 128 -26.32 4.41 4.20
CA ASN A 128 -27.26 5.49 4.45
C ASN A 128 -27.08 6.55 3.36
N GLU A 129 -27.93 6.47 2.34
CA GLU A 129 -28.88 7.53 1.97
C GLU A 129 -30.04 6.92 1.17
#